data_AF-A0A5C7JWM2-F1
#
_entry.id   AF-A0A5C7JWM2-F1
#
_cell.length_a   1.000
_cell.length_b   1.000
_cell.length_c   1.000
_cell.angle_alpha   90.00
_cell.angle_beta   90.00
_cell.angle_gamma   90.00
#
_symmetry.space_group_name_H-M   'P 1'
#
loop_
_entity.id
_entity.type
_entity.pdbx_description
1 polymer ?
#
loop_
_entity_poly.entity_id
_entity_poly.type
_entity_poly.pdbx_seq_one_letter_code
_entity_poly.pdbx_strand_id
1 'polypeptide(L)'
;MTSPIVPPDSFNSRVPSTANTNRHTHQLLVNARRNNKPVTVMDLLKAAKLDQKGIIRPKIGDMVIFTYSAKHNATLPYWDKFPLIFITDIGTDSFRGINLHYLPPNYRAKLIVKLLDLTNNNRYDESTRLKISYQYLNSARRFREFKPCFKMYLKTQMVSQFVKIHPIDWDVVTMMPLARFQKQSARQVYKDTRQKIRQYGGVR
;
A
#
# COMPACT_ATOMS: atom_id res chain seq x y z
N MET A 1 -10.67 -29.75 0.89
CA MET A 1 -11.49 -28.63 0.37
C MET A 1 -10.55 -27.50 -0.03
N THR A 2 -10.15 -27.50 -1.30
CA THR A 2 -9.28 -26.51 -1.92
C THR A 2 -10.06 -25.22 -2.12
N SER A 3 -9.66 -24.14 -1.46
CA SER A 3 -10.25 -22.82 -1.70
C SER A 3 -10.05 -22.43 -3.16
N PRO A 4 -11.09 -21.96 -3.87
CA PRO A 4 -10.97 -21.58 -5.27
C PRO A 4 -10.00 -20.41 -5.39
N ILE A 5 -9.00 -20.59 -6.23
CA ILE A 5 -8.13 -19.53 -6.74
C ILE A 5 -9.06 -18.58 -7.49
N VAL A 6 -9.22 -17.35 -7.00
CA VAL A 6 -9.97 -16.31 -7.72
C VAL A 6 -9.27 -16.10 -9.06
N PRO A 7 -9.95 -16.30 -10.21
CA PRO A 7 -9.34 -16.16 -11.51
C PRO A 7 -8.92 -14.69 -11.74
N PRO A 8 -7.81 -14.44 -12.47
CA PRO A 8 -7.28 -13.09 -12.70
C PRO A 8 -8.25 -12.15 -13.44
N ASP A 9 -9.32 -12.68 -14.03
CA ASP A 9 -10.27 -11.94 -14.85
C ASP A 9 -11.50 -11.41 -14.10
N SER A 10 -11.68 -11.70 -12.80
CA SER A 10 -12.79 -11.14 -12.01
C SER A 10 -12.66 -9.64 -11.71
N PHE A 11 -11.58 -9.00 -12.16
CA PHE A 11 -11.24 -7.61 -11.82
C PHE A 11 -11.60 -6.60 -12.93
N ASN A 12 -11.97 -7.05 -14.13
CA ASN A 12 -11.92 -6.19 -15.34
C ASN A 12 -13.27 -5.62 -15.83
N SER A 13 -14.35 -5.70 -15.04
CA SER A 13 -15.69 -5.21 -15.45
C SER A 13 -16.14 -3.90 -14.80
N ARG A 14 -15.26 -3.19 -14.09
CA ARG A 14 -15.63 -2.03 -13.26
C ARG A 14 -14.84 -0.77 -13.62
N VAL A 15 -15.02 -0.27 -14.84
CA VAL A 15 -14.44 1.03 -15.26
C VAL A 15 -15.56 2.07 -15.41
N PRO A 16 -15.80 2.93 -14.40
CA PRO A 16 -16.55 4.15 -14.60
C PRO A 16 -15.69 5.20 -15.33
N SER A 17 -16.36 6.04 -16.11
CA SER A 17 -15.83 7.22 -16.81
C SER A 17 -14.81 8.00 -15.96
N THR A 18 -13.54 8.02 -16.39
CA THR A 18 -12.41 8.64 -15.69
C THR A 18 -12.50 10.16 -15.74
N ALA A 19 -12.84 10.79 -14.62
CA ALA A 19 -12.67 12.22 -14.41
C ALA A 19 -11.19 12.57 -14.15
N ASN A 20 -10.37 12.58 -15.22
CA ASN A 20 -9.06 13.25 -15.37
C ASN A 20 -7.92 13.05 -14.33
N THR A 21 -8.11 12.36 -13.21
CA THR A 21 -7.07 12.17 -12.19
C THR A 21 -6.55 10.74 -12.25
N ASN A 22 -5.23 10.57 -12.42
CA ASN A 22 -4.51 9.27 -12.55
C ASN A 22 -4.54 8.60 -13.93
N ARG A 23 -4.82 9.36 -15.00
CA ARG A 23 -4.79 8.85 -16.38
C ARG A 23 -3.42 8.25 -16.73
N HIS A 24 -2.33 8.95 -16.40
CA HIS A 24 -0.99 8.54 -16.78
C HIS A 24 -0.51 7.35 -15.95
N THR A 25 -0.80 7.32 -14.64
CA THR A 25 -0.50 6.18 -13.78
C THR A 25 -1.23 4.93 -14.25
N HIS A 26 -2.54 5.03 -14.49
CA HIS A 26 -3.32 3.88 -14.95
C HIS A 26 -2.83 3.38 -16.33
N GLN A 27 -2.59 4.29 -17.28
CA GLN A 27 -2.04 3.94 -18.60
C GLN A 27 -0.66 3.29 -18.51
N LEU A 28 0.23 3.79 -17.63
CA LEU A 28 1.53 3.17 -17.38
C LEU A 28 1.36 1.71 -16.94
N LEU A 29 0.46 1.45 -15.99
CA LEU A 29 0.22 0.11 -15.46
C LEU A 29 -0.37 -0.83 -16.51
N VAL A 30 -1.37 -0.36 -17.27
CA VAL A 30 -1.99 -1.11 -18.37
C VAL A 30 -0.95 -1.45 -19.46
N ASN A 31 -0.16 -0.47 -19.89
CA ASN A 31 0.85 -0.67 -20.92
C ASN A 31 1.98 -1.57 -20.44
N ALA A 32 2.42 -1.44 -19.19
CA ALA A 32 3.43 -2.30 -18.61
C ALA A 32 2.96 -3.76 -18.56
N ARG A 33 1.72 -4.00 -18.13
CA ARG A 33 1.11 -5.34 -18.14
C ARG A 33 1.05 -5.91 -19.56
N ARG A 34 0.54 -5.15 -20.52
CA ARG A 34 0.40 -5.58 -21.93
C ARG A 34 1.74 -5.96 -22.56
N ASN A 35 2.81 -5.24 -22.23
CA ASN A 35 4.13 -5.42 -22.83
C ASN A 35 5.10 -6.22 -21.93
N ASN A 36 4.61 -6.83 -20.84
CA ASN A 36 5.43 -7.50 -19.83
C ASN A 36 6.64 -6.67 -19.34
N LYS A 37 6.47 -5.34 -19.25
CA LYS A 37 7.53 -4.41 -18.87
C LYS A 37 7.50 -4.20 -17.35
N PRO A 38 8.63 -4.33 -16.64
CA PRO A 38 8.67 -4.00 -15.22
C PRO A 38 8.47 -2.49 -15.01
N VAL A 39 7.69 -2.14 -13.99
CA VAL A 39 7.49 -0.74 -13.58
C VAL A 39 8.28 -0.50 -12.29
N THR A 40 9.08 0.56 -12.29
CA THR A 40 9.80 1.00 -11.10
C THR A 40 8.98 2.00 -10.29
N VAL A 41 9.38 2.23 -9.03
CA VAL A 41 8.81 3.33 -8.23
C VAL A 41 8.98 4.67 -8.94
N MET A 42 10.10 4.89 -9.62
CA MET A 42 10.33 6.16 -10.31
C MET A 42 9.39 6.36 -11.49
N ASP A 43 9.04 5.30 -12.23
CA ASP A 43 8.06 5.38 -13.30
C ASP A 43 6.67 5.74 -12.74
N LEU A 44 6.28 5.08 -11.64
CA LEU A 44 5.03 5.36 -10.94
C LEU A 44 4.98 6.81 -10.43
N LEU A 45 6.05 7.29 -9.78
CA LEU A 45 6.15 8.66 -9.28
C LEU A 45 6.13 9.69 -10.41
N LYS A 46 6.80 9.41 -11.54
CA LYS A 46 6.78 10.30 -12.73
C LYS A 46 5.39 10.40 -13.33
N ALA A 47 4.71 9.26 -13.55
CA ALA A 47 3.36 9.24 -14.08
C ALA A 47 2.37 9.98 -13.15
N ALA A 48 2.44 9.69 -11.85
CA ALA A 48 1.55 10.33 -10.89
C ALA A 48 1.76 11.84 -10.77
N LYS A 49 3.00 12.34 -10.94
CA LYS A 49 3.26 13.79 -10.99
C LYS A 49 2.58 14.49 -12.16
N LEU A 50 2.32 13.80 -13.27
CA LEU A 50 1.55 14.35 -14.40
C LEU A 50 0.07 14.43 -14.09
N ASP A 51 -0.42 13.49 -13.28
CA ASP A 51 -1.82 13.38 -12.89
C ASP A 51 -2.20 14.30 -11.71
N GLN A 52 -1.28 14.50 -10.78
CA GLN A 52 -1.51 15.16 -9.50
C GLN A 52 -0.81 16.51 -9.46
N LYS A 53 -1.57 17.59 -9.68
CA LYS A 53 -1.06 18.97 -9.62
C LYS A 53 -1.07 19.49 -8.18
N GLY A 54 0.07 19.97 -7.71
CA GLY A 54 0.21 20.62 -6.40
C GLY A 54 0.42 19.66 -5.22
N ILE A 55 0.32 20.20 -4.01
CA ILE A 55 0.58 19.45 -2.77
C ILE A 55 -0.62 18.55 -2.45
N ILE A 56 -0.40 17.24 -2.47
CA ILE A 56 -1.39 16.26 -2.04
C ILE A 56 -1.48 16.23 -0.51
N ARG A 57 -2.69 16.46 -0.01
CA ARG A 57 -3.05 16.32 1.41
C ARG A 57 -3.87 15.04 1.58
N PRO A 58 -3.22 13.90 1.87
CA PRO A 58 -3.94 12.64 1.90
C PRO A 58 -4.84 12.56 3.13
N LYS A 59 -5.92 11.80 3.00
CA LYS A 59 -6.91 11.55 4.06
C LYS A 59 -6.70 10.16 4.64
N ILE A 60 -7.28 9.91 5.81
CA ILE A 60 -7.39 8.55 6.36
C ILE A 60 -8.08 7.66 5.32
N GLY A 61 -7.51 6.49 5.08
CA GLY A 61 -7.97 5.52 4.10
C GLY A 61 -7.42 5.67 2.69
N ASP A 62 -6.71 6.77 2.39
CA ASP A 62 -6.03 6.91 1.10
C ASP A 62 -4.81 5.97 1.05
N MET A 63 -4.58 5.36 -0.12
CA MET A 63 -3.31 4.73 -0.44
C MET A 63 -2.34 5.78 -0.97
N VAL A 64 -1.15 5.85 -0.39
CA VAL A 64 -0.09 6.75 -0.84
C VAL A 64 1.23 6.02 -0.96
N ILE A 65 2.04 6.46 -1.91
CA ILE A 65 3.47 6.15 -2.01
C ILE A 65 4.29 7.43 -1.85
N PHE A 66 5.44 7.33 -1.20
CA PHE A 66 6.34 8.47 -0.99
C PHE A 66 7.77 7.99 -0.79
N THR A 67 8.74 8.89 -0.95
CA THR A 67 10.14 8.63 -0.58
C THR A 67 10.36 9.02 0.88
N TYR A 68 10.97 8.13 1.65
CA TYR A 68 11.21 8.34 3.07
C TYR A 68 12.71 8.21 3.38
N SER A 69 13.15 8.86 4.46
CA SER A 69 14.46 8.63 5.07
C SER A 69 14.25 8.40 6.57
N ALA A 70 14.38 7.17 7.06
CA ALA A 70 14.00 6.88 8.44
C ALA A 70 14.86 7.65 9.47
N LYS A 71 14.23 8.25 10.50
CA LYS A 71 14.90 9.03 11.57
C LYS A 71 16.08 8.28 12.19
N HIS A 72 15.90 7.00 12.49
CA HIS A 72 16.92 6.14 13.09
C HIS A 72 17.51 5.18 12.05
N ASN A 73 17.72 5.65 10.81
CA ASN A 73 18.25 4.82 9.72
C ASN A 73 19.55 4.11 10.10
N ALA A 74 20.40 4.70 10.95
CA ALA A 74 21.67 4.15 11.42
C ALA A 74 21.49 2.91 12.32
N THR A 75 20.43 2.85 13.13
CA THR A 75 20.24 1.77 14.12
C THR A 75 19.09 0.81 13.80
N LEU A 76 18.12 1.22 12.98
CA LEU A 76 17.02 0.35 12.56
C LEU A 76 17.56 -0.89 11.84
N PRO A 77 17.01 -2.10 12.07
CA PRO A 77 17.48 -3.31 11.39
C PRO A 77 17.20 -3.24 9.88
N TYR A 78 16.08 -2.64 9.50
CA TYR A 78 15.69 -2.35 8.12
C TYR A 78 14.52 -1.39 8.08
N TRP A 79 14.37 -0.70 6.95
CA TRP A 79 13.25 0.21 6.70
C TRP A 79 12.98 0.31 5.19
N ASP A 80 11.77 0.68 4.79
CA ASP A 80 11.38 0.79 3.39
C ASP A 80 11.60 2.21 2.87
N LYS A 81 12.40 2.35 1.79
CA LYS A 81 12.70 3.63 1.14
C LYS A 81 11.49 4.24 0.43
N PHE A 82 10.58 3.38 -0.05
CA PHE A 82 9.39 3.81 -0.77
C PHE A 82 8.12 3.21 -0.16
N PRO A 83 7.71 3.65 1.04
CA PRO A 83 6.51 3.13 1.67
C PRO A 83 5.28 3.25 0.77
N LEU A 84 4.58 2.14 0.57
CA LEU A 84 3.24 2.09 -0.01
C LEU A 84 2.25 1.78 1.12
N ILE A 85 1.51 2.79 1.56
CA ILE A 85 0.70 2.68 2.78
C ILE A 85 -0.75 3.05 2.53
N PHE A 86 -1.65 2.39 3.26
CA PHE A 86 -2.94 2.99 3.60
C PHE A 86 -2.81 3.82 4.88
N ILE A 87 -3.22 5.08 4.84
CA ILE A 87 -3.17 5.96 6.01
C ILE A 87 -4.26 5.57 7.01
N THR A 88 -3.89 5.43 8.28
CA THR A 88 -4.82 5.10 9.37
C THR A 88 -5.02 6.25 10.35
N ASP A 89 -4.06 7.18 10.40
CA ASP A 89 -4.04 8.27 11.37
C ASP A 89 -3.10 9.39 10.89
N ILE A 90 -3.47 10.65 11.16
CA ILE A 90 -2.73 11.86 10.77
C ILE A 90 -2.63 12.76 11.99
N GLY A 91 -1.42 12.96 12.50
CA GLY A 91 -1.10 13.94 13.53
C GLY A 91 -0.44 15.19 12.96
N THR A 92 -0.04 16.11 13.85
CA THR A 92 0.64 17.37 13.50
C THR A 92 1.99 17.13 12.84
N ASP A 93 2.86 16.30 13.43
CA ASP A 93 4.23 16.08 12.93
C ASP A 93 4.47 14.69 12.35
N SER A 94 3.46 13.82 12.45
CA SER A 94 3.57 12.43 12.04
C SER A 94 2.27 11.90 11.45
N PHE A 95 2.34 10.76 10.80
CA PHE A 95 1.19 10.00 10.34
C PHE A 95 1.48 8.51 10.50
N ARG A 96 0.43 7.71 10.59
CA ARG A 96 0.54 6.26 10.70
C ARG A 96 -0.20 5.58 9.57
N GLY A 97 0.27 4.41 9.20
CA GLY A 97 -0.40 3.62 8.18
C GLY A 97 0.11 2.20 8.11
N ILE A 98 -0.51 1.45 7.21
CA ILE A 98 -0.22 0.03 6.96
C ILE A 98 0.66 -0.05 5.73
N ASN A 99 1.97 -0.25 5.91
CA ASN A 99 2.88 -0.48 4.80
C ASN A 99 2.82 -1.94 4.33
N LEU A 100 2.14 -2.16 3.22
CA LEU A 100 1.91 -3.50 2.66
C LEU A 100 3.19 -4.15 2.12
N HIS A 101 4.25 -3.39 1.86
CA HIS A 101 5.53 -3.95 1.44
C HIS A 101 6.13 -4.88 2.49
N TYR A 102 5.87 -4.69 3.79
CA TYR A 102 6.39 -5.59 4.83
C TYR A 102 5.76 -6.98 4.82
N LEU A 103 4.64 -7.18 4.11
CA LEU A 103 4.04 -8.51 3.92
C LEU A 103 4.71 -9.25 2.77
N PRO A 104 4.97 -10.57 2.95
CA PRO A 104 5.20 -11.45 1.82
C PRO A 104 3.96 -11.48 0.89
N PRO A 105 4.12 -11.69 -0.42
CA PRO A 105 3.04 -11.54 -1.41
C PRO A 105 1.74 -12.30 -1.08
N ASN A 106 1.83 -13.52 -0.54
CA ASN A 106 0.68 -14.33 -0.16
C ASN A 106 -0.15 -13.73 1.00
N TYR A 107 0.51 -13.17 2.02
CA TYR A 107 -0.17 -12.46 3.11
C TYR A 107 -0.71 -11.11 2.63
N ARG A 108 0.02 -10.46 1.72
CA ARG A 108 -0.38 -9.20 1.12
C ARG A 108 -1.69 -9.34 0.34
N ALA A 109 -1.80 -10.35 -0.52
CA ALA A 109 -3.03 -10.68 -1.25
C ALA A 109 -4.21 -10.95 -0.31
N LYS A 110 -3.99 -11.68 0.80
CA LYS A 110 -5.04 -11.94 1.80
C LYS A 110 -5.48 -10.68 2.54
N LEU A 111 -4.53 -9.79 2.89
CA LEU A 111 -4.87 -8.58 3.62
C LEU A 111 -5.57 -7.56 2.73
N ILE A 112 -5.11 -7.35 1.48
CA ILE A 112 -5.71 -6.36 0.58
C ILE A 112 -7.18 -6.70 0.30
N VAL A 113 -7.50 -7.97 0.02
CA VAL A 113 -8.90 -8.40 -0.18
C VAL A 113 -9.78 -8.03 1.02
N LYS A 114 -9.34 -8.33 2.25
CA LYS A 114 -10.10 -7.99 3.46
C LYS A 114 -10.20 -6.47 3.69
N LEU A 115 -9.18 -5.71 3.30
CA LEU A 115 -9.18 -4.26 3.43
C LEU A 115 -10.15 -3.61 2.43
N LEU A 116 -10.30 -4.18 1.23
CA LEU A 116 -11.24 -3.69 0.23
C LEU A 116 -12.70 -3.79 0.69
N ASP A 117 -13.04 -4.73 1.59
CA ASP A 117 -14.35 -4.79 2.24
C ASP A 117 -14.67 -3.55 3.12
N LEU A 118 -13.65 -2.72 3.40
CA LEU A 118 -13.76 -1.53 4.25
C LEU A 118 -13.83 -0.24 3.44
N THR A 119 -14.00 -0.30 2.11
CA THR A 119 -14.19 0.90 1.31
C THR A 119 -15.45 1.65 1.74
N ASN A 120 -15.43 2.97 1.59
CA ASN A 120 -16.61 3.80 1.85
C ASN A 120 -17.70 3.64 0.77
N ASN A 121 -17.36 3.09 -0.40
CA ASN A 121 -18.25 2.83 -1.52
C ASN A 121 -17.64 1.73 -2.43
N ASN A 122 -18.39 1.30 -3.44
CA ASN A 122 -17.97 0.25 -4.39
C ASN A 122 -17.65 0.80 -5.80
N ARG A 123 -17.36 2.10 -5.93
CA ARG A 123 -17.14 2.78 -7.22
C ARG A 123 -15.68 2.71 -7.68
N TYR A 124 -14.74 2.61 -6.74
CA TYR A 124 -13.30 2.59 -7.01
C TYR A 124 -12.80 3.83 -7.80
N ASP A 125 -13.47 4.96 -7.57
CA ASP A 125 -13.15 6.30 -8.10
C ASP A 125 -12.37 7.15 -7.08
N GLU A 126 -12.10 8.41 -7.38
CA GLU A 126 -11.34 9.34 -6.53
C GLU A 126 -11.98 9.60 -5.15
N SER A 127 -13.29 9.34 -5.02
CA SER A 127 -14.03 9.46 -3.77
C SER A 127 -13.86 8.25 -2.84
N THR A 128 -13.28 7.16 -3.38
CA THR A 128 -13.10 5.89 -2.69
C THR A 128 -11.89 5.93 -1.75
N ARG A 129 -12.12 5.57 -0.49
CA ARG A 129 -11.12 5.46 0.58
C ARG A 129 -11.49 4.35 1.56
N LEU A 130 -10.52 3.81 2.28
CA LEU A 130 -10.81 2.85 3.36
C LEU A 130 -11.35 3.54 4.62
N LYS A 131 -12.36 2.94 5.26
CA LYS A 131 -12.84 3.31 6.59
C LYS A 131 -12.05 2.53 7.64
N ILE A 132 -10.82 2.98 7.92
CA ILE A 132 -9.89 2.26 8.80
C ILE A 132 -9.27 3.15 9.89
N SER A 133 -8.95 2.53 11.02
CA SER A 133 -8.09 3.06 12.08
C SER A 133 -7.29 1.92 12.70
N TYR A 134 -6.29 2.24 13.53
CA TYR A 134 -5.56 1.19 14.27
C TYR A 134 -6.50 0.41 15.20
N GLN A 135 -7.37 1.09 15.95
CA GLN A 135 -8.31 0.42 16.88
C GLN A 135 -9.24 -0.54 16.13
N TYR A 136 -9.78 -0.10 14.98
CA TYR A 136 -10.67 -0.93 14.17
C TYR A 136 -9.97 -2.19 13.65
N LEU A 137 -8.74 -2.07 13.15
CA LEU A 137 -8.00 -3.22 12.62
C LEU A 137 -7.50 -4.14 13.74
N ASN A 138 -7.16 -3.58 14.90
CA ASN A 138 -6.70 -4.37 16.05
C ASN A 138 -7.82 -5.14 16.74
N SER A 139 -9.08 -4.67 16.67
CA SER A 139 -10.21 -5.33 17.32
C SER A 139 -10.65 -6.63 16.62
N ALA A 140 -10.38 -6.78 15.31
CA ALA A 140 -10.84 -7.92 14.53
C ALA A 140 -9.70 -8.89 14.15
N ARG A 141 -9.80 -10.15 14.61
CA ARG A 141 -8.82 -11.23 14.33
C ARG A 141 -8.57 -11.47 12.85
N ARG A 142 -9.54 -11.13 11.98
CA ARG A 142 -9.41 -11.26 10.52
C ARG A 142 -8.32 -10.38 9.94
N PHE A 143 -7.93 -9.29 10.61
CA PHE A 143 -6.90 -8.37 10.11
C PHE A 143 -5.52 -8.60 10.71
N ARG A 144 -5.32 -9.59 11.60
CA ARG A 144 -4.08 -9.78 12.39
C ARG A 144 -2.76 -9.63 11.62
N GLU A 145 -2.77 -9.93 10.33
CA GLU A 145 -1.63 -9.78 9.42
C GLU A 145 -1.18 -8.31 9.26
N PHE A 146 -1.99 -7.31 9.59
CA PHE A 146 -1.62 -5.89 9.47
C PHE A 146 -0.55 -5.46 10.48
N LYS A 147 -0.43 -6.15 11.63
CA LYS A 147 0.38 -5.70 12.77
C LYS A 147 1.86 -5.45 12.42
N PRO A 148 2.58 -6.33 11.69
CA PRO A 148 3.96 -6.08 11.27
C PRO A 148 4.13 -4.88 10.33
N CYS A 149 3.05 -4.51 9.63
CA CYS A 149 2.99 -3.45 8.62
C CYS A 149 2.61 -2.10 9.17
N PHE A 150 2.08 -2.04 10.39
CA PHE A 150 1.77 -0.78 11.03
C PHE A 150 3.06 -0.01 11.33
N LYS A 151 3.19 1.19 10.75
CA LYS A 151 4.36 2.07 10.89
C LYS A 151 3.90 3.50 11.17
N MET A 152 4.74 4.22 11.90
CA MET A 152 4.64 5.66 12.08
C MET A 152 5.74 6.33 11.25
N TYR A 153 5.39 7.41 10.59
CA TYR A 153 6.26 8.20 9.73
C TYR A 153 6.26 9.64 10.23
N LEU A 154 7.45 10.24 10.32
CA LEU A 154 7.60 11.65 10.67
C LEU A 154 7.57 12.48 9.38
N LYS A 155 6.83 13.60 9.39
CA LYS A 155 6.74 14.48 8.22
C LYS A 155 8.09 15.10 7.87
N THR A 156 8.92 15.41 8.88
CA THR A 156 10.29 15.91 8.71
C THR A 156 11.25 14.92 8.03
N GLN A 157 10.88 13.63 7.99
CA GLN A 157 11.67 12.57 7.36
C GLN A 157 11.16 12.21 5.96
N MET A 158 10.13 12.90 5.46
CA MET A 158 9.68 12.75 4.08
C MET A 158 10.66 13.42 3.12
N VAL A 159 11.09 12.68 2.11
CA VAL A 159 12.00 13.18 1.06
C VAL A 159 11.22 13.66 -0.16
N SER A 160 9.99 13.17 -0.34
CA SER A 160 9.08 13.62 -1.40
C SER A 160 7.72 13.98 -0.83
N GLN A 161 6.92 14.71 -1.60
CA GLN A 161 5.49 14.80 -1.39
C GLN A 161 4.83 13.42 -1.55
N PHE A 162 3.60 13.30 -1.05
CA PHE A 162 2.77 12.12 -1.29
C PHE A 162 2.38 12.03 -2.76
N VAL A 163 2.39 10.80 -3.27
CA VAL A 163 1.68 10.41 -4.47
C VAL A 163 0.51 9.53 -4.03
N LYS A 164 -0.72 9.96 -4.33
CA LYS A 164 -1.92 9.16 -4.08
C LYS A 164 -2.08 8.10 -5.17
N ILE A 165 -2.38 6.87 -4.80
CA ILE A 165 -2.69 5.80 -5.77
C ILE A 165 -4.20 5.77 -6.00
N HIS A 166 -4.62 5.74 -7.26
CA HIS A 166 -6.04 5.67 -7.60
C HIS A 166 -6.63 4.35 -7.06
N PRO A 167 -7.87 4.35 -6.54
CA PRO A 167 -8.47 3.14 -5.96
C PRO A 167 -8.62 1.97 -6.94
N ILE A 168 -8.79 2.24 -8.23
CA ILE A 168 -8.79 1.22 -9.28
C ILE A 168 -7.45 0.47 -9.41
N ASP A 169 -6.34 1.07 -8.95
CA ASP A 169 -4.99 0.52 -9.10
C ASP A 169 -4.43 -0.06 -7.79
N TRP A 170 -5.19 -0.06 -6.69
CA TRP A 170 -4.68 -0.45 -5.37
C TRP A 170 -4.18 -1.90 -5.32
N ASP A 171 -4.92 -2.82 -5.91
CA ASP A 171 -4.59 -4.25 -5.94
C ASP A 171 -3.34 -4.54 -6.77
N VAL A 172 -3.26 -3.99 -7.98
CA VAL A 172 -2.12 -4.15 -8.89
C VAL A 172 -0.87 -3.53 -8.28
N VAL A 173 -0.93 -2.27 -7.80
CA VAL A 173 0.23 -1.59 -7.22
C VAL A 173 0.72 -2.29 -5.95
N THR A 174 -0.18 -2.82 -5.13
CA THR A 174 0.16 -3.59 -3.93
C THR A 174 0.96 -4.87 -4.28
N MET A 175 0.66 -5.51 -5.42
CA MET A 175 1.30 -6.76 -5.81
C MET A 175 2.61 -6.58 -6.58
N MET A 176 2.92 -5.36 -7.01
CA MET A 176 4.17 -5.05 -7.72
C MET A 176 5.41 -5.16 -6.81
N PRO A 177 6.60 -5.46 -7.38
CA PRO A 177 7.85 -5.56 -6.63
C PRO A 177 8.47 -4.17 -6.34
N LEU A 178 7.69 -3.26 -5.76
CA LEU A 178 8.09 -1.86 -5.50
C LEU A 178 8.90 -1.68 -4.20
N ALA A 179 8.87 -2.66 -3.30
CA ALA A 179 9.55 -2.59 -2.02
C ALA A 179 11.08 -2.36 -2.18
N ARG A 180 11.62 -1.35 -1.50
CA ARG A 180 13.07 -1.07 -1.47
C ARG A 180 13.57 -0.97 -0.04
N PHE A 181 13.66 -2.12 0.60
CA PHE A 181 14.22 -2.23 1.94
C PHE A 181 15.70 -1.85 1.96
N GLN A 182 16.05 -1.01 2.94
CA GLN A 182 17.43 -0.68 3.27
C GLN A 182 17.92 -1.65 4.35
N LYS A 183 19.24 -1.94 4.33
CA LYS A 183 19.97 -2.83 5.24
C LYS A 183 19.66 -4.33 5.19
N GLN A 184 18.47 -4.72 4.74
CA GLN A 184 18.09 -6.12 4.59
C GLN A 184 17.39 -6.37 3.27
N SER A 185 17.51 -7.60 2.78
CA SER A 185 16.75 -8.05 1.60
C SER A 185 15.26 -8.21 1.93
N ALA A 186 14.39 -8.07 0.92
CA ALA A 186 12.97 -8.39 1.06
C ALA A 186 12.75 -9.82 1.59
N ARG A 187 13.59 -10.79 1.19
CA ARG A 187 13.52 -12.17 1.68
C ARG A 187 13.66 -12.25 3.21
N GLN A 188 14.63 -11.53 3.77
CA GLN A 188 14.84 -11.48 5.21
C GLN A 188 13.68 -10.78 5.92
N VAL A 189 13.25 -9.61 5.43
CA VAL A 189 12.10 -8.89 5.99
C VAL A 189 10.85 -9.76 6.02
N TYR A 190 10.59 -10.52 4.95
CA TYR A 190 9.46 -11.43 4.85
C TYR A 190 9.56 -12.62 5.82
N LYS A 191 10.77 -13.13 6.09
CA LYS A 191 11.00 -14.16 7.12
C LYS A 191 10.61 -13.63 8.50
N ASP A 192 11.09 -12.44 8.85
CA ASP A 192 10.81 -11.81 10.15
C ASP A 192 9.32 -11.49 10.30
N THR A 193 8.67 -11.00 9.23
CA THR A 193 7.22 -10.76 9.22
C THR A 193 6.43 -12.04 9.48
N ARG A 194 6.78 -13.16 8.85
CA ARG A 194 6.09 -14.45 9.09
C ARG A 194 6.22 -14.89 10.54
N GLN A 195 7.39 -14.71 11.16
CA GLN A 195 7.60 -15.02 12.56
C GLN A 195 6.70 -14.15 13.47
N LYS A 196 6.63 -12.85 13.22
CA LYS A 196 5.76 -11.92 13.95
C LYS A 196 4.28 -12.30 13.83
N ILE A 197 3.81 -12.65 12.62
CA ILE A 197 2.42 -13.10 12.41
C ILE A 197 2.10 -14.35 13.24
N ARG A 198 3.02 -15.32 13.32
CA ARG A 198 2.84 -16.52 14.16
C ARG A 198 2.75 -16.16 15.64
N GLN A 199 3.61 -15.26 16.12
CA GLN A 199 3.57 -14.77 17.51
C GLN A 199 2.23 -14.12 17.84
N TYR A 200 1.69 -13.27 16.96
CA TYR A 200 0.37 -12.67 17.15
C TYR A 200 -0.80 -13.65 17.08
N GLY A 201 -0.64 -14.78 16.38
CA GLY A 201 -1.64 -15.84 16.28
C GLY A 201 -1.57 -16.88 17.39
N GLY A 202 -0.46 -16.93 18.14
CA GLY A 202 -0.20 -17.88 19.23
C GLY A 202 -0.59 -17.38 20.63
N VAL A 203 -1.05 -16.13 20.75
CA VAL A 203 -1.67 -15.65 21.99
C VAL A 203 -3.07 -16.28 22.09
N ARG A 204 -3.14 -17.38 22.83
CA ARG A 204 -4.37 -17.95 23.38
C ARG A 204 -4.49 -17.52 24.82
#